data_AF-A0A2H3FND0-F1
#
_entry.id   AF-A0A2H3FND0-F1
#
_cell.length_a   1.000
_cell.length_b   1.000
_cell.length_c   1.000
_cell.angle_alpha   90.00
_cell.angle_beta   90.00
_cell.angle_gamma   90.00
#
_symmetry.space_group_name_H-M   'P 1'
#
loop_
_entity.id
_entity.type
_entity.pdbx_description
1 polymer ?
#
loop_
_entity_poly.entity_id
_entity_poly.type
_entity_poly.pdbx_seq_one_letter_code
_entity_poly.pdbx_strand_id
1 'polypeptide(L)'
;MDEPALHRRGVTRSRFGDNTRINMGDVHYHLPHRSTQSAVRLLPYPRNEDMVHRPDLVDKLDTLLPRTTAFCSAALWGLGGSGKTQIALDYAYRRSDNPDSSIFWVHADNEATFAHDYKIIARKLGLNQQLNDEELFAVVRDRIEAEPQWVLVLDNADDLALFGIGRSQTKNLYEYIPRAPRGTVLWTSRDERITGTLVGPQRGIHVAQMRSDEAGKLLAISRNEEISGEEGETVALLEELQWLPLAISQAGAYMHRTSTPVKDYLSLLIQGKERWRILKASEFDRHRRPNVPNSILETWSISIDRIRQESEMAYRILHIIVYLDYQNLPYEILAAASKRKDENSAEQPEELAIIQAITRLKEFSFISVRRMEDGSRSYEMHKLVQEAMRYGLSVRRPVKTGAESIASGEGLGEENEVYYSSIAVRVVAGLFPVSKRETWMVCEKYMTHAIRVGD
;
A
#
# COMPACT_ATOMS: atom_id res chain seq x y z
N MET A 1 8.14 46.30 -73.96
CA MET A 1 8.07 46.54 -72.50
C MET A 1 6.65 46.22 -72.12
N ASP A 2 6.38 44.99 -71.69
CA ASP A 2 5.06 44.54 -71.27
C ASP A 2 5.01 44.52 -69.74
N GLU A 3 4.11 45.31 -69.15
CA GLU A 3 3.81 45.29 -67.72
C GLU A 3 3.07 43.99 -67.34
N PRO A 4 3.39 43.38 -66.18
CA PRO A 4 2.64 42.24 -65.69
C PRO A 4 1.29 42.70 -65.09
N ALA A 5 0.19 42.15 -65.61
CA ALA A 5 -1.16 42.38 -65.10
C ALA A 5 -1.31 41.83 -63.66
N LEU A 6 -1.57 42.73 -62.72
CA LEU A 6 -1.94 42.41 -61.34
C LEU A 6 -3.33 41.76 -61.29
N HIS A 7 -3.39 40.42 -61.31
CA HIS A 7 -4.59 39.68 -60.95
C HIS A 7 -4.83 39.76 -59.44
N ARG A 8 -5.62 40.74 -58.99
CA ARG A 8 -6.22 40.72 -57.64
C ARG A 8 -7.20 39.55 -57.55
N ARG A 9 -6.76 38.40 -56.99
CA ARG A 9 -7.67 37.36 -56.51
C ARG A 9 -8.45 37.92 -55.31
N GLY A 10 -9.71 38.27 -55.53
CA GLY A 10 -10.57 38.85 -54.51
C GLY A 10 -10.85 37.84 -53.39
N VAL A 11 -10.36 38.12 -52.18
CA VAL A 11 -10.80 37.45 -50.95
C VAL A 11 -12.24 37.89 -50.70
N THR A 12 -13.21 37.14 -51.20
CA THR A 12 -14.64 37.43 -51.01
C THR A 12 -15.31 36.29 -50.25
N ARG A 13 -16.21 36.64 -49.33
CA ARG A 13 -16.98 35.73 -48.46
C ARG A 13 -16.19 34.97 -47.37
N SER A 14 -15.08 35.54 -46.88
CA SER A 14 -14.49 35.03 -45.64
C SER A 14 -15.42 35.32 -44.45
N ARG A 15 -15.65 34.31 -43.62
CA ARG A 15 -16.44 34.42 -42.38
C ARG A 15 -15.49 34.17 -41.22
N PHE A 16 -15.42 35.09 -40.27
CA PHE A 16 -14.60 34.95 -39.06
C PHE A 16 -15.54 34.79 -37.85
N GLY A 17 -15.27 33.78 -37.03
CA GLY A 17 -16.12 33.32 -35.93
C GLY A 17 -16.02 31.80 -35.74
N ASP A 18 -16.91 31.21 -34.96
CA ASP A 18 -17.05 29.76 -34.85
C ASP A 18 -17.35 29.19 -36.25
N ASN A 19 -16.50 28.28 -36.75
CA ASN A 19 -16.37 27.94 -38.18
C ASN A 19 -15.84 29.07 -39.08
N THR A 20 -14.62 29.50 -38.81
CA THR A 20 -13.91 30.42 -39.72
C THR A 20 -13.71 29.76 -41.10
N ARG A 21 -14.23 30.41 -42.13
CA ARG A 21 -14.07 30.05 -43.55
C ARG A 21 -13.28 31.15 -44.22
N ILE A 22 -12.12 30.81 -44.78
CA ILE A 22 -11.31 31.74 -45.58
C ILE A 22 -11.35 31.24 -47.03
N ASN A 23 -11.90 32.06 -47.93
CA ASN A 23 -11.95 31.73 -49.35
C ASN A 23 -10.76 32.41 -50.07
N MET A 24 -9.80 31.61 -50.51
CA MET A 24 -8.71 32.02 -51.40
C MET A 24 -8.83 31.28 -52.74
N GLY A 25 -9.88 31.57 -53.51
CA GLY A 25 -10.17 30.83 -54.75
C GLY A 25 -10.56 29.36 -54.50
N ASP A 26 -10.51 28.53 -55.55
CA ASP A 26 -11.04 27.14 -55.63
C ASP A 26 -10.41 26.11 -54.66
N VAL A 27 -9.67 26.57 -53.65
CA VAL A 27 -9.05 25.72 -52.64
C VAL A 27 -9.81 25.89 -51.33
N HIS A 28 -10.66 24.91 -51.01
CA HIS A 28 -11.36 24.84 -49.73
C HIS A 28 -10.46 24.19 -48.67
N TYR A 29 -9.85 25.02 -47.80
CA TYR A 29 -9.21 24.51 -46.59
C TYR A 29 -10.27 24.21 -45.53
N HIS A 30 -10.58 22.93 -45.37
CA HIS A 30 -11.18 22.44 -44.13
C HIS A 30 -10.04 22.15 -43.15
N LEU A 31 -9.80 23.07 -42.22
CA LEU A 31 -9.05 22.72 -41.01
C LEU A 31 -9.84 21.59 -40.35
N PRO A 32 -9.28 20.37 -40.22
CA PRO A 32 -9.97 19.32 -39.48
C PRO A 32 -10.22 19.88 -38.08
N HIS A 33 -11.49 19.89 -37.69
CA HIS A 33 -11.86 20.07 -36.30
C HIS A 33 -10.99 19.07 -35.53
N ARG A 34 -10.15 19.56 -34.62
CA ARG A 34 -9.46 18.67 -33.67
C ARG A 34 -10.62 17.99 -32.96
N SER A 35 -10.91 16.73 -33.33
CA SER A 35 -11.91 15.93 -32.61
C SER A 35 -11.56 16.11 -31.16
N THR A 36 -12.45 16.67 -30.35
CA THR A 36 -12.30 16.69 -28.90
C THR A 36 -12.09 15.24 -28.53
N GLN A 37 -10.83 14.83 -28.35
CA GLN A 37 -10.53 13.46 -27.95
C GLN A 37 -11.22 13.31 -26.62
N SER A 38 -12.23 12.44 -26.59
CA SER A 38 -12.97 12.14 -25.37
C SER A 38 -11.97 11.74 -24.29
N ALA A 39 -12.15 12.22 -23.07
CA ALA A 39 -11.28 11.87 -21.95
C ALA A 39 -11.03 10.36 -21.89
N VAL A 40 -9.76 10.00 -21.71
CA VAL A 40 -9.33 8.60 -21.65
C VAL A 40 -9.47 8.12 -20.22
N ARG A 41 -10.18 7.01 -20.02
CA ARG A 41 -10.36 6.40 -18.70
C ARG A 41 -9.82 4.98 -18.71
N LEU A 42 -8.74 4.76 -17.96
CA LEU A 42 -8.08 3.48 -17.78
C LEU A 42 -8.06 3.17 -16.28
N LEU A 43 -9.16 2.57 -15.81
CA LEU A 43 -9.32 2.10 -14.44
C LEU A 43 -9.19 0.57 -14.42
N PRO A 44 -8.44 0.00 -13.45
CA PRO A 44 -8.14 -1.43 -13.42
C PRO A 44 -9.29 -2.27 -12.86
N TYR A 45 -10.19 -1.64 -12.10
CA TYR A 45 -11.29 -2.29 -11.39
C TYR A 45 -12.60 -1.54 -11.65
N PRO A 46 -13.75 -2.23 -11.63
CA PRO A 46 -15.06 -1.57 -11.65
C PRO A 46 -15.26 -0.74 -10.38
N ARG A 47 -16.16 0.26 -10.45
CA ARG A 47 -16.53 1.10 -9.31
C ARG A 47 -17.02 0.20 -8.18
N ASN A 48 -16.48 0.45 -6.98
CA ASN A 48 -16.94 -0.23 -5.79
C ASN A 48 -18.16 0.52 -5.23
N GLU A 49 -19.35 -0.01 -5.53
CA GLU A 49 -20.64 0.54 -5.05
C GLU A 49 -20.86 0.28 -3.55
N ASP A 50 -20.14 -0.70 -3.01
CA ASP A 50 -20.21 -1.19 -1.63
C ASP A 50 -19.17 -0.51 -0.71
N MET A 51 -18.47 0.51 -1.22
CA MET A 51 -17.45 1.20 -0.46
C MET A 51 -18.06 1.97 0.71
N VAL A 52 -17.61 1.65 1.92
CA VAL A 52 -17.93 2.43 3.12
C VAL A 52 -17.20 3.77 3.06
N HIS A 53 -17.98 4.86 3.10
CA HIS A 53 -17.45 6.21 3.08
C HIS A 53 -16.66 6.53 4.37
N ARG A 54 -15.44 7.05 4.21
CA ARG A 54 -14.53 7.47 5.30
C ARG A 54 -14.29 8.98 5.20
N PRO A 55 -15.17 9.82 5.77
CA PRO A 55 -15.24 11.25 5.47
C PRO A 55 -13.94 11.99 5.80
N ASP A 56 -13.30 11.66 6.92
CA ASP A 56 -12.02 12.25 7.34
C ASP A 56 -10.90 12.06 6.31
N LEU A 57 -10.88 10.91 5.63
CA LEU A 57 -9.89 10.62 4.59
C LEU A 57 -10.26 11.27 3.27
N VAL A 58 -11.54 11.23 2.89
CA VAL A 58 -12.06 11.81 1.64
C VAL A 58 -11.92 13.33 1.66
N ASP A 59 -12.34 14.00 2.73
CA ASP A 59 -12.26 15.45 2.88
C ASP A 59 -10.81 15.94 2.85
N LYS A 60 -9.91 15.19 3.50
CA LYS A 60 -8.47 15.50 3.48
C LYS A 60 -7.88 15.29 2.08
N LEU A 61 -8.29 14.25 1.37
CA LEU A 61 -7.86 14.00 0.00
C LEU A 61 -8.34 15.11 -0.95
N ASP A 62 -9.59 15.56 -0.82
CA ASP A 62 -10.15 16.65 -1.62
C ASP A 62 -9.48 18.00 -1.30
N THR A 63 -9.07 18.21 -0.05
CA THR A 63 -8.25 19.36 0.36
C THR A 63 -6.86 19.32 -0.25
N LEU A 64 -6.22 18.14 -0.27
CA LEU A 64 -4.87 17.97 -0.82
C LEU A 64 -4.84 17.88 -2.35
N LEU A 65 -5.91 17.41 -2.97
CA LEU A 65 -6.03 17.29 -4.41
C LEU A 65 -7.31 18.00 -4.86
N PRO A 66 -7.34 19.35 -4.80
CA PRO A 66 -8.49 20.11 -5.24
C PRO A 66 -8.60 20.12 -6.77
N ARG A 67 -9.77 20.48 -7.29
CA ARG A 67 -9.97 20.73 -8.73
C ARG A 67 -9.44 22.11 -9.07
N THR A 68 -8.15 22.22 -9.35
CA THR A 68 -7.48 23.50 -9.67
C THR A 68 -6.70 23.42 -10.97
N THR A 69 -6.23 24.57 -11.45
CA THR A 69 -5.34 24.65 -12.59
C THR A 69 -3.89 24.32 -12.26
N ALA A 70 -3.53 24.20 -10.98
CA ALA A 70 -2.19 23.83 -10.55
C ALA A 70 -1.98 22.31 -10.60
N PHE A 71 -0.73 21.89 -10.76
CA PHE A 71 -0.34 20.50 -10.54
C PHE A 71 -0.48 20.17 -9.04
N CYS A 72 -1.08 19.02 -8.71
CA CYS A 72 -1.22 18.54 -7.34
C CYS A 72 -0.75 17.09 -7.21
N SER A 73 -0.08 16.78 -6.10
CA SER A 73 0.35 15.41 -5.77
C SER A 73 0.10 15.11 -4.29
N ALA A 74 -0.36 13.91 -3.97
CA ALA A 74 -0.60 13.45 -2.60
C ALA A 74 -0.45 11.92 -2.51
N ALA A 75 -0.20 11.41 -1.31
CA ALA A 75 -0.03 9.98 -1.07
C ALA A 75 -0.97 9.48 0.04
N LEU A 76 -1.60 8.33 -0.20
CA LEU A 76 -2.23 7.50 0.82
C LEU A 76 -1.20 6.46 1.29
N TRP A 77 -0.92 6.40 2.59
CA TRP A 77 0.04 5.44 3.13
C TRP A 77 -0.48 4.73 4.38
N GLY A 78 0.07 3.56 4.70
CA GLY A 78 -0.29 2.80 5.90
C GLY A 78 -0.27 1.29 5.68
N LEU A 79 -0.70 0.52 6.69
CA LEU A 79 -0.62 -0.95 6.69
C LEU A 79 -1.30 -1.61 5.48
N GLY A 80 -0.74 -2.72 5.00
CA GLY A 80 -1.40 -3.58 4.00
C GLY A 80 -2.81 -4.00 4.45
N GLY A 81 -3.80 -3.91 3.56
CA GLY A 81 -5.20 -4.22 3.88
C GLY A 81 -6.04 -3.07 4.47
N SER A 82 -5.47 -1.87 4.67
CA SER A 82 -6.18 -0.70 5.23
C SER A 82 -7.13 0.04 4.28
N GLY A 83 -7.24 -0.39 3.01
CA GLY A 83 -8.20 0.16 2.05
C GLY A 83 -7.69 1.31 1.16
N LYS A 84 -6.39 1.62 1.16
CA LYS A 84 -5.78 2.69 0.33
C LYS A 84 -6.19 2.62 -1.16
N THR A 85 -6.06 1.45 -1.78
CA THR A 85 -6.42 1.22 -3.18
C THR A 85 -7.91 1.49 -3.44
N GLN A 86 -8.80 1.14 -2.51
CA GLN A 86 -10.24 1.41 -2.66
C GLN A 86 -10.56 2.91 -2.54
N ILE A 87 -9.89 3.62 -1.63
CA ILE A 87 -10.02 5.09 -1.51
C ILE A 87 -9.50 5.78 -2.78
N ALA A 88 -8.36 5.33 -3.33
CA ALA A 88 -7.83 5.85 -4.58
C ALA A 88 -8.74 5.56 -5.78
N LEU A 89 -9.35 4.37 -5.81
CA LEU A 89 -10.32 3.98 -6.83
C LEU A 89 -11.57 4.85 -6.79
N ASP A 90 -12.16 5.07 -5.62
CA ASP A 90 -13.29 6.00 -5.44
C ASP A 90 -12.94 7.41 -5.88
N TYR A 91 -11.78 7.93 -5.46
CA TYR A 91 -11.29 9.23 -5.89
C TYR A 91 -11.18 9.32 -7.43
N ALA A 92 -10.63 8.30 -8.07
CA ALA A 92 -10.49 8.25 -9.53
C ALA A 92 -11.86 8.24 -10.23
N TYR A 93 -12.83 7.48 -9.71
CA TYR A 93 -14.21 7.49 -10.22
C TYR A 93 -14.90 8.86 -10.04
N ARG A 94 -14.80 9.48 -8.85
CA ARG A 94 -15.32 10.84 -8.61
C ARG A 94 -14.69 11.88 -9.53
N ARG A 95 -13.40 11.75 -9.86
CA ARG A 95 -12.73 12.63 -10.83
C ARG A 95 -13.22 12.38 -12.26
N SER A 96 -13.54 11.14 -12.60
CA SER A 96 -14.08 10.76 -13.90
C SER A 96 -15.49 11.30 -14.19
N ASP A 97 -16.22 11.77 -13.18
CA ASP A 97 -17.52 12.43 -13.37
C ASP A 97 -17.40 13.74 -14.17
N ASN A 98 -16.20 14.33 -14.25
CA ASN A 98 -15.93 15.41 -15.21
C ASN A 98 -15.62 14.81 -16.61
N PRO A 99 -16.41 15.13 -17.66
CA PRO A 99 -16.19 14.63 -19.01
C PRO A 99 -14.81 14.96 -19.61
N ASP A 100 -14.17 16.04 -19.17
CA ASP A 100 -12.86 16.48 -19.66
C ASP A 100 -11.67 15.88 -18.90
N SER A 101 -11.93 15.09 -17.84
CA SER A 101 -10.88 14.52 -16.98
C SER A 101 -10.46 13.13 -17.45
N SER A 102 -9.25 13.03 -17.99
CA SER A 102 -8.60 11.75 -18.29
C SER A 102 -8.06 11.09 -17.01
N ILE A 103 -8.25 9.79 -16.86
CA ILE A 103 -7.86 9.01 -15.68
C ILE A 103 -6.97 7.86 -16.13
N PHE A 104 -5.78 7.79 -15.56
CA PHE A 104 -4.79 6.77 -15.81
C PHE A 104 -4.45 6.07 -14.50
N TRP A 105 -4.34 4.75 -14.55
CA TRP A 105 -3.92 3.94 -13.42
C TRP A 105 -2.68 3.14 -13.80
N VAL A 106 -1.68 3.20 -12.93
CA VAL A 106 -0.42 2.48 -13.10
C VAL A 106 -0.11 1.79 -11.79
N HIS A 107 0.26 0.54 -11.88
CA HIS A 107 0.71 -0.20 -10.73
C HIS A 107 2.23 -0.13 -10.58
N ALA A 108 2.65 0.41 -9.44
CA ALA A 108 4.01 0.77 -9.10
C ALA A 108 4.73 -0.30 -8.26
N ASP A 109 4.26 -1.56 -8.28
CA ASP A 109 4.85 -2.65 -7.50
C ASP A 109 6.32 -2.93 -7.90
N ASN A 110 6.61 -2.88 -9.21
CA ASN A 110 7.96 -3.04 -9.78
C ASN A 110 8.05 -2.46 -11.21
N GLU A 111 9.26 -2.42 -11.79
CA GLU A 111 9.50 -1.91 -13.16
C GLU A 111 8.65 -2.64 -14.22
N ALA A 112 8.46 -3.96 -14.10
CA ALA A 112 7.72 -4.73 -15.09
C ALA A 112 6.22 -4.41 -15.09
N THR A 113 5.59 -4.24 -13.91
CA THR A 113 4.18 -3.83 -13.83
C THR A 113 3.97 -2.39 -14.30
N PHE A 114 4.90 -1.50 -13.93
CA PHE A 114 4.90 -0.12 -14.41
C PHE A 114 4.99 -0.06 -15.94
N ALA A 115 5.94 -0.80 -16.52
CA ALA A 115 6.14 -0.87 -17.97
C ALA A 115 4.91 -1.42 -18.70
N HIS A 116 4.28 -2.45 -18.13
CA HIS A 116 3.07 -3.04 -18.68
C HIS A 116 1.91 -2.03 -18.76
N ASP A 117 1.66 -1.29 -17.68
CA ASP A 117 0.58 -0.32 -17.64
C ASP A 117 0.86 0.90 -18.54
N TYR A 118 2.12 1.36 -18.61
CA TYR A 118 2.51 2.40 -19.58
C TYR A 118 2.31 1.94 -21.03
N LYS A 119 2.54 0.65 -21.35
CA LYS A 119 2.21 0.08 -22.68
C LYS A 119 0.70 0.07 -22.96
N ILE A 120 -0.12 -0.21 -21.97
CA ILE A 120 -1.60 -0.13 -22.09
C ILE A 120 -2.02 1.32 -22.35
N ILE A 121 -1.47 2.27 -21.59
CA ILE A 121 -1.73 3.71 -21.76
C ILE A 121 -1.31 4.16 -23.16
N ALA A 122 -0.10 3.80 -23.60
CA ALA A 122 0.40 4.11 -24.94
C ALA A 122 -0.55 3.61 -26.03
N ARG A 123 -1.00 2.35 -25.94
CA ARG A 123 -1.97 1.78 -26.88
C ARG A 123 -3.27 2.58 -26.92
N LYS A 124 -3.80 2.96 -25.76
CA LYS A 124 -5.07 3.70 -25.67
C LYS A 124 -4.94 5.13 -26.20
N LEU A 125 -3.77 5.74 -26.06
CA LEU A 125 -3.44 7.07 -26.57
C LEU A 125 -2.99 7.06 -28.04
N GLY A 126 -2.92 5.89 -28.68
CA GLY A 126 -2.53 5.75 -30.09
C GLY A 126 -1.03 5.96 -30.34
N LEU A 127 -0.19 5.73 -29.32
CA LEU A 127 1.27 5.90 -29.39
C LEU A 127 1.96 4.62 -29.89
N ASN A 128 3.17 4.77 -30.43
CA ASN A 128 3.97 3.65 -30.91
C ASN A 128 4.44 2.77 -29.73
N GLN A 129 4.07 1.49 -29.74
CA GLN A 129 4.44 0.50 -28.71
C GLN A 129 5.77 -0.22 -29.01
N GLN A 130 6.40 0.01 -30.17
CA GLN A 130 7.68 -0.60 -30.55
C GLN A 130 8.90 0.16 -29.99
N LEU A 131 8.67 1.25 -29.27
CA LEU A 131 9.73 1.98 -28.56
C LEU A 131 10.33 1.11 -27.46
N ASN A 132 11.59 1.37 -27.11
CA ASN A 132 12.12 0.83 -25.86
C ASN A 132 11.40 1.46 -24.66
N ASP A 133 11.56 0.87 -23.47
CA ASP A 133 10.76 1.27 -22.31
C ASP A 133 11.00 2.74 -21.92
N GLU A 134 12.24 3.26 -21.96
CA GLU A 134 12.54 4.65 -21.59
C GLU A 134 11.91 5.67 -22.55
N GLU A 135 12.04 5.43 -23.86
CA GLU A 135 11.39 6.25 -24.90
C GLU A 135 9.86 6.19 -24.78
N LEU A 136 9.31 4.99 -24.56
CA LEU A 136 7.88 4.82 -24.37
C LEU A 136 7.39 5.60 -23.14
N PHE A 137 8.12 5.53 -22.03
CA PHE A 137 7.75 6.21 -20.79
C PHE A 137 7.76 7.72 -20.94
N ALA A 138 8.77 8.27 -21.61
CA ALA A 138 8.84 9.69 -21.91
C ALA A 138 7.67 10.15 -22.81
N VAL A 139 7.39 9.42 -23.89
CA VAL A 139 6.31 9.78 -24.83
C VAL A 139 4.93 9.64 -24.19
N VAL A 140 4.72 8.63 -23.33
CA VAL A 140 3.49 8.48 -22.55
C VAL A 140 3.32 9.62 -21.55
N ARG A 141 4.38 9.98 -20.80
CA ARG A 141 4.38 11.12 -19.87
C ARG A 141 3.94 12.39 -20.60
N ASP A 142 4.63 12.75 -21.68
CA ASP A 142 4.38 13.97 -22.44
C ASP A 142 2.95 13.98 -23.01
N ARG A 143 2.45 12.82 -23.45
CA ARG A 143 1.08 12.70 -23.95
C ARG A 143 0.05 12.84 -22.83
N ILE A 144 0.27 12.30 -21.63
CA ILE A 144 -0.61 12.52 -20.47
C ILE A 144 -0.62 14.01 -20.09
N GLU A 145 0.54 14.65 -20.06
CA GLU A 145 0.67 16.09 -19.74
C GLU A 145 -0.09 16.99 -20.72
N ALA A 146 -0.26 16.56 -21.97
CA ALA A 146 -1.01 17.26 -22.99
C ALA A 146 -2.54 17.11 -22.88
N GLU A 147 -3.05 16.27 -21.98
CA GLU A 147 -4.48 16.14 -21.72
C GLU A 147 -5.03 17.40 -21.02
N PRO A 148 -6.25 17.87 -21.35
CA PRO A 148 -6.82 19.11 -20.77
C PRO A 148 -6.91 19.12 -19.25
N GLN A 149 -7.25 17.96 -18.67
CA GLN A 149 -7.24 17.67 -17.24
C GLN A 149 -6.96 16.18 -17.08
N TRP A 150 -6.06 15.82 -16.16
CA TRP A 150 -5.69 14.42 -15.99
C TRP A 150 -5.42 14.04 -14.54
N VAL A 151 -5.65 12.76 -14.24
CA VAL A 151 -5.30 12.12 -12.97
C VAL A 151 -4.48 10.88 -13.28
N LEU A 152 -3.34 10.74 -12.64
CA LEU A 152 -2.55 9.51 -12.61
C LEU A 152 -2.59 8.93 -11.20
N VAL A 153 -3.06 7.69 -11.07
CA VAL A 153 -2.96 6.92 -9.83
C VAL A 153 -1.78 5.96 -9.95
N LEU A 154 -0.86 6.03 -8.98
CA LEU A 154 0.27 5.11 -8.83
C LEU A 154 0.00 4.22 -7.60
N ASP A 155 -0.51 3.03 -7.85
CA ASP A 155 -0.94 2.10 -6.80
C ASP A 155 0.20 1.13 -6.42
N ASN A 156 0.37 0.87 -5.12
CA ASN A 156 1.44 0.04 -4.54
C ASN A 156 2.87 0.54 -4.83
N ALA A 157 3.13 1.84 -4.71
CA ALA A 157 4.48 2.41 -4.75
C ALA A 157 5.24 2.13 -3.44
N ASP A 158 5.47 0.85 -3.15
CA ASP A 158 6.09 0.37 -1.90
C ASP A 158 7.62 0.34 -2.00
N ASP A 159 8.16 0.08 -3.19
CA ASP A 159 9.60 0.20 -3.49
C ASP A 159 9.93 1.62 -3.96
N LEU A 160 10.24 2.50 -3.01
CA LEU A 160 10.60 3.89 -3.32
C LEU A 160 11.95 4.02 -4.05
N ALA A 161 12.80 2.98 -4.07
CA ALA A 161 14.08 3.02 -4.78
C ALA A 161 13.89 3.01 -6.30
N LEU A 162 12.77 2.45 -6.80
CA LEU A 162 12.36 2.58 -8.21
C LEU A 162 12.16 4.04 -8.63
N PHE A 163 11.86 4.91 -7.67
CA PHE A 163 11.59 6.34 -7.86
C PHE A 163 12.75 7.21 -7.34
N GLY A 164 13.95 6.63 -7.22
CA GLY A 164 15.17 7.35 -6.87
C GLY A 164 15.33 7.65 -5.38
N ILE A 165 14.54 7.05 -4.49
CA ILE A 165 14.65 7.24 -3.04
C ILE A 165 15.47 6.10 -2.42
N GLY A 166 16.65 6.42 -1.88
CA GLY A 166 17.54 5.45 -1.25
C GLY A 166 18.82 5.21 -2.07
N ARG A 167 19.39 3.99 -2.01
CA ARG A 167 20.65 3.68 -2.69
C ARG A 167 20.44 3.54 -4.20
N SER A 168 21.39 4.12 -4.93
CA SER A 168 21.39 4.34 -6.39
C SER A 168 20.96 3.09 -7.18
N GLN A 169 19.79 3.17 -7.81
CA GLN A 169 19.44 2.34 -8.94
C GLN A 169 19.88 3.00 -10.24
N THR A 170 20.02 2.21 -11.30
CA THR A 170 20.39 2.66 -12.65
C THR A 170 19.24 3.37 -13.37
N LYS A 171 17.99 3.14 -12.95
CA LYS A 171 16.79 3.74 -13.54
C LYS A 171 15.93 4.41 -12.49
N ASN A 172 15.43 5.60 -12.81
CA ASN A 172 14.59 6.40 -11.94
C ASN A 172 13.22 6.64 -12.59
N LEU A 173 12.22 5.85 -12.20
CA LEU A 173 10.86 5.96 -12.75
C LEU A 173 10.19 7.30 -12.42
N TYR A 174 10.70 8.03 -11.42
CA TYR A 174 10.16 9.33 -11.03
C TYR A 174 10.23 10.36 -12.17
N GLU A 175 11.20 10.24 -13.07
CA GLU A 175 11.40 11.12 -14.24
C GLU A 175 10.30 10.96 -15.31
N TYR A 176 9.61 9.82 -15.28
CA TYR A 176 8.52 9.50 -16.20
C TYR A 176 7.13 9.77 -15.62
N ILE A 177 7.06 10.30 -14.39
CA ILE A 177 5.79 10.71 -13.79
C ILE A 177 5.42 12.10 -14.31
N PRO A 178 4.25 12.27 -14.92
CA PRO A 178 3.81 13.53 -15.51
C PRO A 178 3.66 14.63 -14.45
N ARG A 179 4.08 15.85 -14.79
CA ARG A 179 4.09 17.04 -13.93
C ARG A 179 3.77 18.29 -14.74
N ALA A 180 2.51 18.42 -15.10
CA ALA A 180 1.96 19.57 -15.81
C ALA A 180 0.77 20.19 -15.05
N PRO A 181 0.49 21.49 -15.28
CA PRO A 181 -0.72 22.14 -14.77
C PRO A 181 -1.99 21.35 -15.08
N ARG A 182 -3.02 21.48 -14.24
CA ARG A 182 -4.29 20.71 -14.33
C ARG A 182 -4.13 19.19 -14.16
N GLY A 183 -2.94 18.75 -13.78
CA GLY A 183 -2.61 17.37 -13.47
C GLY A 183 -2.71 17.02 -11.99
N THR A 184 -3.12 15.80 -11.70
CA THR A 184 -3.14 15.24 -10.35
C THR A 184 -2.39 13.92 -10.33
N VAL A 185 -1.48 13.73 -9.38
CA VAL A 185 -0.89 12.42 -9.08
C VAL A 185 -1.33 11.96 -7.70
N LEU A 186 -1.92 10.78 -7.62
CA LEU A 186 -2.29 10.13 -6.35
C LEU A 186 -1.47 8.85 -6.20
N TRP A 187 -0.71 8.77 -5.12
CA TRP A 187 0.08 7.60 -4.79
C TRP A 187 -0.61 6.76 -3.73
N THR A 188 -0.48 5.43 -3.80
CA THR A 188 -0.72 4.55 -2.66
C THR A 188 0.58 3.83 -2.30
N SER A 189 0.88 3.70 -1.01
CA SER A 189 2.08 3.01 -0.54
C SER A 189 1.88 2.40 0.84
N ARG A 190 2.65 1.38 1.19
CA ARG A 190 2.76 0.86 2.56
C ARG A 190 3.90 1.53 3.34
N ASP A 191 4.76 2.27 2.65
CA ASP A 191 5.94 2.91 3.22
C ASP A 191 5.69 4.39 3.54
N GLU A 192 5.70 4.76 4.82
CA GLU A 192 5.56 6.15 5.30
C GLU A 192 6.58 7.10 4.67
N ARG A 193 7.78 6.61 4.29
CA ARG A 193 8.82 7.43 3.67
C ARG A 193 8.38 8.07 2.37
N ILE A 194 7.29 7.61 1.72
CA ILE A 194 6.73 8.30 0.55
C ILE A 194 6.42 9.78 0.86
N THR A 195 6.07 10.05 2.12
CA THR A 195 5.87 11.41 2.64
C THR A 195 7.20 12.06 2.98
N GLY A 196 7.42 13.27 2.48
CA GLY A 196 8.71 13.96 2.56
C GLY A 196 9.72 13.53 1.49
N THR A 197 9.38 12.57 0.61
CA THR A 197 10.21 12.16 -0.53
C THR A 197 9.51 12.39 -1.86
N LEU A 198 8.61 11.49 -2.29
CA LEU A 198 7.85 11.61 -3.54
C LEU A 198 6.71 12.64 -3.45
N VAL A 199 6.20 12.87 -2.24
CA VAL A 199 5.25 13.96 -1.95
C VAL A 199 5.75 14.78 -0.77
N GLY A 200 5.31 16.04 -0.67
CA GLY A 200 5.67 16.90 0.46
C GLY A 200 5.22 16.30 1.81
N PRO A 201 5.88 16.60 2.94
CA PRO A 201 5.59 16.00 4.25
C PRO A 201 4.12 16.14 4.70
N GLN A 202 3.47 17.24 4.33
CA GLN A 202 2.06 17.50 4.66
C GLN A 202 1.07 16.99 3.61
N ARG A 203 1.56 16.34 2.55
CA ARG A 203 0.74 15.80 1.44
C ARG A 203 0.50 14.30 1.56
N GLY A 204 0.85 13.71 2.70
CA GLY A 204 0.53 12.34 3.05
C GLY A 204 -0.73 12.22 3.90
N ILE A 205 -1.51 11.17 3.63
CA ILE A 205 -2.65 10.77 4.44
C ILE A 205 -2.38 9.35 4.95
N HIS A 206 -2.23 9.22 6.27
CA HIS A 206 -2.17 7.91 6.91
C HIS A 206 -3.56 7.27 6.91
N VAL A 207 -3.73 6.17 6.19
CA VAL A 207 -4.95 5.36 6.14
C VAL A 207 -4.86 4.28 7.20
N ALA A 208 -5.38 4.60 8.39
CA ALA A 208 -5.45 3.71 9.54
C ALA A 208 -6.63 2.71 9.43
N GLN A 209 -6.74 1.85 10.44
CA GLN A 209 -7.89 0.95 10.65
C GLN A 209 -9.22 1.72 10.68
N MET A 210 -10.33 1.01 10.43
CA MET A 210 -11.67 1.61 10.40
C MET A 210 -12.11 2.02 11.79
N ARG A 211 -12.91 3.09 11.87
CA ARG A 211 -13.67 3.36 13.10
C ARG A 211 -14.75 2.30 13.30
N SER A 212 -15.24 2.17 14.53
CA SER A 212 -16.26 1.17 14.87
C SER A 212 -17.52 1.27 13.99
N ASP A 213 -17.99 2.49 13.73
CA ASP A 213 -19.16 2.73 12.86
C ASP A 213 -18.90 2.35 11.40
N GLU A 214 -17.70 2.61 10.89
CA GLU A 214 -17.28 2.25 9.53
C GLU A 214 -17.15 0.72 9.39
N ALA A 215 -16.52 0.08 10.38
CA ALA A 215 -16.25 -1.35 10.39
C ALA A 215 -17.55 -2.17 10.46
N GLY A 216 -18.50 -1.78 11.32
CA GLY A 216 -19.81 -2.41 11.39
C GLY A 216 -20.57 -2.32 10.07
N LYS A 217 -20.56 -1.16 9.41
CA LYS A 217 -21.16 -0.98 8.07
C LYS A 217 -20.51 -1.91 7.04
N LEU A 218 -19.18 -2.00 7.02
CA LEU A 218 -18.48 -2.86 6.08
C LEU A 218 -18.84 -4.33 6.29
N LEU A 219 -18.96 -4.75 7.55
CA LEU A 219 -19.35 -6.11 7.89
C LEU A 219 -20.77 -6.42 7.41
N ALA A 220 -21.73 -5.52 7.66
CA ALA A 220 -23.12 -5.68 7.23
C ALA A 220 -23.23 -5.80 5.70
N ILE A 221 -22.54 -4.92 4.97
CA ILE A 221 -22.47 -4.96 3.51
C ILE A 221 -21.85 -6.28 3.01
N SER A 222 -20.72 -6.68 3.59
CA SER A 222 -19.99 -7.89 3.17
C SER A 222 -20.77 -9.17 3.47
N ARG A 223 -21.62 -9.17 4.50
CA ARG A 223 -22.53 -10.27 4.85
C ARG A 223 -23.82 -10.26 4.04
N ASN A 224 -24.15 -9.12 3.45
CA ASN A 224 -25.46 -8.82 2.87
C ASN A 224 -26.61 -9.01 3.90
N GLU A 225 -26.39 -8.54 5.13
CA GLU A 225 -27.31 -8.68 6.25
C GLU A 225 -27.12 -7.52 7.24
N GLU A 226 -28.22 -6.93 7.73
CA GLU A 226 -28.14 -5.90 8.78
C GLU A 226 -27.72 -6.50 10.12
N ILE A 227 -26.86 -5.79 10.85
CA ILE A 227 -26.50 -6.18 12.22
C ILE A 227 -27.68 -5.83 13.14
N SER A 228 -28.39 -6.83 13.63
CA SER A 228 -29.49 -6.65 14.57
C SER A 228 -29.46 -7.72 15.68
N GLY A 229 -29.50 -7.30 16.94
CA GLY A 229 -29.55 -8.22 18.09
C GLY A 229 -28.25 -8.99 18.40
N GLU A 230 -27.14 -8.65 17.73
CA GLU A 230 -25.81 -9.25 17.90
C GLU A 230 -24.72 -8.16 18.05
N GLU A 231 -25.04 -7.00 18.66
CA GLU A 231 -24.08 -5.89 18.73
C GLU A 231 -22.81 -6.26 19.50
N GLY A 232 -22.94 -7.02 20.60
CA GLY A 232 -21.81 -7.43 21.44
C GLY A 232 -20.85 -8.37 20.70
N GLU A 233 -21.37 -9.42 20.07
CA GLU A 233 -20.59 -10.37 19.28
C GLU A 233 -19.98 -9.70 18.05
N THR A 234 -20.68 -8.75 17.44
CA THR A 234 -20.17 -7.99 16.31
C THR A 234 -18.96 -7.15 16.72
N VAL A 235 -19.05 -6.42 17.83
CA VAL A 235 -17.91 -5.64 18.33
C VAL A 235 -16.73 -6.55 18.64
N ALA A 236 -16.94 -7.67 19.35
CA ALA A 236 -15.88 -8.62 19.67
C ALA A 236 -15.22 -9.22 18.41
N LEU A 237 -16.02 -9.52 17.37
CA LEU A 237 -15.50 -9.95 16.07
C LEU A 237 -14.65 -8.88 15.41
N LEU A 238 -15.11 -7.64 15.38
CA LEU A 238 -14.37 -6.54 14.75
C LEU A 238 -13.07 -6.23 15.51
N GLU A 239 -13.04 -6.39 16.83
CA GLU A 239 -11.83 -6.34 17.64
C GLU A 239 -10.84 -7.45 17.27
N GLU A 240 -11.30 -8.70 17.13
CA GLU A 240 -10.47 -9.82 16.69
C GLU A 240 -9.89 -9.63 15.28
N LEU A 241 -10.66 -8.98 14.39
CA LEU A 241 -10.25 -8.59 13.05
C LEU A 241 -9.49 -7.25 13.01
N GLN A 242 -9.21 -6.66 14.17
CA GLN A 242 -8.44 -5.43 14.35
C GLN A 242 -8.95 -4.25 13.52
N TRP A 243 -10.27 -4.21 13.29
CA TRP A 243 -10.92 -3.15 12.52
C TRP A 243 -10.32 -2.96 11.10
N LEU A 244 -9.64 -3.98 10.58
CA LEU A 244 -8.93 -3.92 9.30
C LEU A 244 -9.92 -4.20 8.17
N PRO A 245 -10.12 -3.28 7.19
CA PRO A 245 -11.13 -3.45 6.14
C PRO A 245 -11.02 -4.79 5.41
N LEU A 246 -9.80 -5.20 5.08
CA LEU A 246 -9.58 -6.47 4.39
C LEU A 246 -10.02 -7.67 5.24
N ALA A 247 -9.74 -7.64 6.54
CA ALA A 247 -10.09 -8.73 7.42
C ALA A 247 -11.61 -8.84 7.60
N ILE A 248 -12.26 -7.68 7.73
CA ILE A 248 -13.71 -7.56 7.85
C ILE A 248 -14.41 -8.05 6.57
N SER A 249 -13.96 -7.61 5.40
CA SER A 249 -14.60 -7.99 4.14
C SER A 249 -14.48 -9.49 3.85
N GLN A 250 -13.34 -10.10 4.19
CA GLN A 250 -13.15 -11.55 4.06
C GLN A 250 -14.03 -12.33 5.04
N ALA A 251 -14.09 -11.90 6.30
CA ALA A 251 -14.96 -12.51 7.28
C ALA A 251 -16.42 -12.44 6.86
N GLY A 252 -16.87 -11.26 6.40
CA GLY A 252 -18.23 -11.06 5.90
C GLY A 252 -18.55 -11.94 4.69
N ALA A 253 -17.67 -11.98 3.69
CA ALA A 253 -17.85 -12.82 2.49
C ALA A 253 -17.88 -14.32 2.84
N TYR A 254 -17.03 -14.76 3.78
CA TYR A 254 -17.06 -16.12 4.29
C TYR A 254 -18.43 -16.42 4.92
N MET A 255 -18.85 -15.60 5.89
CA MET A 255 -20.11 -15.76 6.62
C MET A 255 -21.31 -15.77 5.68
N HIS A 256 -21.34 -14.88 4.68
CA HIS A 256 -22.38 -14.84 3.67
C HIS A 256 -22.48 -16.18 2.92
N ARG A 257 -21.34 -16.68 2.40
CA ARG A 257 -21.31 -17.90 1.59
C ARG A 257 -21.64 -19.16 2.39
N THR A 258 -21.16 -19.26 3.61
CA THR A 258 -21.33 -20.46 4.46
C THR A 258 -22.56 -20.36 5.36
N SER A 259 -23.32 -19.26 5.28
CA SER A 259 -24.42 -18.94 6.18
C SER A 259 -24.02 -19.08 7.65
N THR A 260 -22.80 -18.65 7.98
CA THR A 260 -22.25 -18.74 9.34
C THR A 260 -22.61 -17.48 10.15
N PRO A 261 -23.31 -17.63 11.28
CA PRO A 261 -23.61 -16.52 12.19
C PRO A 261 -22.34 -15.86 12.78
N VAL A 262 -22.45 -14.61 13.23
CA VAL A 262 -21.33 -13.83 13.80
C VAL A 262 -20.68 -14.57 14.97
N LYS A 263 -21.50 -15.05 15.91
CA LYS A 263 -21.04 -15.78 17.10
C LYS A 263 -20.25 -17.05 16.74
N ASP A 264 -20.66 -17.74 15.68
CA ASP A 264 -20.05 -19.00 15.26
C ASP A 264 -18.71 -18.70 14.57
N TYR A 265 -18.67 -17.70 13.70
CA TYR A 265 -17.43 -17.24 13.08
C TYR A 265 -16.42 -16.71 14.12
N LEU A 266 -16.88 -15.92 15.10
CA LEU A 266 -16.07 -15.48 16.23
C LEU A 266 -15.52 -16.66 17.02
N SER A 267 -16.33 -17.69 17.27
CA SER A 267 -15.88 -18.92 17.93
C SER A 267 -14.78 -19.63 17.14
N LEU A 268 -14.89 -19.69 15.80
CA LEU A 268 -13.84 -20.24 14.92
C LEU A 268 -12.54 -19.42 14.99
N LEU A 269 -12.63 -18.08 15.09
CA LEU A 269 -11.45 -17.20 15.22
C LEU A 269 -10.72 -17.35 16.54
N ILE A 270 -11.45 -17.56 17.64
CA ILE A 270 -10.88 -17.74 18.97
C ILE A 270 -10.32 -19.16 19.14
N GLN A 271 -10.86 -20.14 18.42
CA GLN A 271 -10.34 -21.52 18.42
C GLN A 271 -9.05 -21.63 17.60
N GLY A 272 -7.91 -21.77 18.28
CA GLY A 272 -6.57 -21.69 17.66
C GLY A 272 -6.30 -22.63 16.46
N LYS A 273 -6.87 -23.85 16.44
CA LYS A 273 -6.67 -24.77 15.30
C LYS A 273 -7.35 -24.30 14.02
N GLU A 274 -8.43 -23.56 14.17
CA GLU A 274 -9.36 -23.23 13.11
C GLU A 274 -9.16 -21.78 12.62
N ARG A 275 -8.63 -20.93 13.49
CA ARG A 275 -8.24 -19.53 13.22
C ARG A 275 -7.44 -19.37 11.93
N TRP A 276 -6.33 -20.10 11.75
CA TRP A 276 -5.52 -19.98 10.54
C TRP A 276 -6.24 -20.51 9.29
N ARG A 277 -7.12 -21.50 9.43
CA ARG A 277 -7.90 -22.02 8.29
C ARG A 277 -8.82 -20.94 7.73
N ILE A 278 -9.55 -20.25 8.60
CA ILE A 278 -10.50 -19.20 8.18
C ILE A 278 -9.81 -17.89 7.80
N LEU A 279 -8.69 -17.52 8.43
CA LEU A 279 -7.91 -16.34 8.03
C LEU A 279 -7.12 -16.56 6.72
N LYS A 280 -6.82 -17.82 6.38
CA LYS A 280 -6.22 -18.19 5.10
C LYS A 280 -7.25 -18.22 3.97
N ALA A 281 -8.51 -18.50 4.29
CA ALA A 281 -9.56 -18.60 3.29
C ALA A 281 -9.64 -17.28 2.51
N SER A 282 -9.44 -17.37 1.20
CA SER A 282 -9.46 -16.22 0.31
C SER A 282 -10.51 -16.44 -0.77
N GLU A 283 -11.36 -15.45 -0.98
CA GLU A 283 -12.35 -15.46 -2.04
C GLU A 283 -11.89 -14.61 -3.23
N PHE A 284 -12.54 -14.83 -4.37
CA PHE A 284 -12.41 -13.95 -5.52
C PHE A 284 -12.97 -12.56 -5.16
N ASP A 285 -12.17 -11.52 -5.41
CA ASP A 285 -12.57 -10.12 -5.24
C ASP A 285 -12.34 -9.39 -6.55
N ARG A 286 -13.43 -8.92 -7.18
CA ARG A 286 -13.40 -8.21 -8.47
C ARG A 286 -12.71 -6.85 -8.42
N HIS A 287 -12.48 -6.30 -7.22
CA HIS A 287 -11.81 -5.03 -6.99
C HIS A 287 -10.33 -5.23 -6.61
N ARG A 288 -9.78 -6.41 -6.88
CA ARG A 288 -8.39 -6.78 -6.61
C ARG A 288 -7.73 -7.46 -7.79
N ARG A 289 -6.39 -7.48 -7.76
CA ARG A 289 -5.58 -8.19 -8.76
C ARG A 289 -5.82 -9.71 -8.67
N PRO A 290 -6.11 -10.41 -9.79
CA PRO A 290 -6.36 -11.85 -9.79
C PRO A 290 -5.18 -12.72 -9.31
N ASN A 291 -3.94 -12.25 -9.44
CA ASN A 291 -2.72 -13.02 -9.20
C ASN A 291 -1.98 -12.65 -7.90
N VAL A 292 -2.58 -11.82 -7.05
CA VAL A 292 -2.03 -11.49 -5.73
C VAL A 292 -2.82 -12.26 -4.68
N PRO A 293 -2.15 -12.97 -3.74
CA PRO A 293 -2.87 -13.70 -2.72
C PRO A 293 -3.79 -12.77 -1.92
N ASN A 294 -5.06 -13.17 -1.85
CA ASN A 294 -6.09 -12.40 -1.18
C ASN A 294 -6.23 -12.75 0.29
N SER A 295 -5.39 -13.61 0.87
CA SER A 295 -5.47 -14.00 2.28
C SER A 295 -4.88 -12.91 3.20
N ILE A 296 -5.52 -12.67 4.35
CA ILE A 296 -4.95 -11.82 5.43
C ILE A 296 -3.55 -12.34 5.81
N LEU A 297 -3.39 -13.66 5.94
CA LEU A 297 -2.13 -14.28 6.37
C LEU A 297 -0.98 -14.10 5.38
N GLU A 298 -1.27 -13.74 4.14
CA GLU A 298 -0.26 -13.59 3.07
C GLU A 298 -0.09 -12.12 2.64
N THR A 299 -0.97 -11.22 3.08
CA THR A 299 -1.04 -9.81 2.68
C THR A 299 0.26 -9.04 2.91
N TRP A 300 1.00 -9.38 3.96
CA TRP A 300 2.22 -8.65 4.39
C TRP A 300 3.54 -9.27 3.92
N SER A 301 3.49 -10.42 3.24
CA SER A 301 4.70 -11.14 2.78
C SER A 301 5.67 -10.25 1.99
N ILE A 302 5.17 -9.52 0.99
CA ILE A 302 5.96 -8.57 0.17
C ILE A 302 6.62 -7.49 1.04
N SER A 303 5.89 -6.93 2.00
CA SER A 303 6.42 -5.89 2.89
C SER A 303 7.48 -6.45 3.84
N ILE A 304 7.32 -7.69 4.31
CA ILE A 304 8.32 -8.39 5.14
C ILE A 304 9.60 -8.64 4.34
N ASP A 305 9.47 -9.16 3.11
CA ASP A 305 10.61 -9.41 2.23
C ASP A 305 11.34 -8.10 1.91
N ARG A 306 10.59 -7.01 1.75
CA ARG A 306 11.17 -5.68 1.55
C ARG A 306 11.93 -5.17 2.77
N ILE A 307 11.36 -5.30 3.97
CA ILE A 307 12.05 -4.96 5.23
C ILE A 307 13.34 -5.75 5.34
N ARG A 308 13.35 -7.04 4.96
CA ARG A 308 14.57 -7.87 4.97
C ARG A 308 15.66 -7.33 4.07
N GLN A 309 15.30 -6.93 2.84
CA GLN A 309 16.23 -6.36 1.86
C GLN A 309 16.82 -5.02 2.32
N GLU A 310 16.01 -4.20 3.01
CA GLU A 310 16.42 -2.86 3.45
C GLU A 310 17.13 -2.84 4.81
N SER A 311 16.75 -3.75 5.73
CA SER A 311 17.31 -3.85 7.07
C SER A 311 17.11 -5.25 7.63
N GLU A 312 18.16 -6.07 7.56
CA GLU A 312 18.16 -7.40 8.16
C GLU A 312 17.91 -7.36 9.68
N MET A 313 18.38 -6.29 10.35
CA MET A 313 18.11 -6.07 11.78
C MET A 313 16.63 -5.80 12.05
N ALA A 314 15.95 -4.98 11.24
CA ALA A 314 14.51 -4.76 11.38
C ALA A 314 13.74 -6.08 11.18
N TYR A 315 14.11 -6.85 10.16
CA TYR A 315 13.55 -8.17 9.91
C TYR A 315 13.71 -9.11 11.12
N ARG A 316 14.91 -9.17 11.72
CA ARG A 316 15.18 -9.97 12.92
C ARG A 316 14.37 -9.51 14.13
N ILE A 317 14.38 -8.21 14.45
CA ILE A 317 13.59 -7.64 15.54
C ILE A 317 12.14 -8.07 15.38
N LEU A 318 11.57 -7.87 14.19
CA LEU A 318 10.20 -8.21 13.86
C LEU A 318 9.91 -9.71 14.11
N HIS A 319 10.75 -10.60 13.60
CA HIS A 319 10.58 -12.06 13.75
C HIS A 319 10.77 -12.57 15.18
N ILE A 320 11.44 -11.82 16.05
CA ILE A 320 11.57 -12.17 17.47
C ILE A 320 10.34 -11.69 18.25
N ILE A 321 9.92 -10.43 18.06
CA ILE A 321 8.82 -9.84 18.84
C ILE A 321 7.45 -10.47 18.53
N VAL A 322 7.30 -11.20 17.42
CA VAL A 322 6.03 -11.92 17.13
C VAL A 322 5.71 -13.04 18.12
N TYR A 323 6.68 -13.49 18.93
CA TYR A 323 6.49 -14.46 20.00
C TYR A 323 6.22 -13.83 21.37
N LEU A 324 6.20 -12.50 21.45
CA LEU A 324 5.95 -11.76 22.68
C LEU A 324 4.52 -11.20 22.68
N ASP A 325 4.08 -10.60 23.78
CA ASP A 325 2.82 -9.84 23.76
C ASP A 325 2.89 -8.72 22.71
N TYR A 326 1.81 -8.55 21.94
CA TYR A 326 1.75 -7.58 20.85
C TYR A 326 1.51 -6.15 21.35
N GLN A 327 1.18 -5.96 22.62
CA GLN A 327 1.01 -4.66 23.26
C GLN A 327 2.16 -4.37 24.23
N ASN A 328 2.34 -3.08 24.52
CA ASN A 328 3.24 -2.61 25.58
C ASN A 328 4.70 -3.06 25.47
N LEU A 329 5.20 -3.32 24.25
CA LEU A 329 6.58 -3.73 24.02
C LEU A 329 7.54 -2.59 24.39
N PRO A 330 8.37 -2.73 25.43
CA PRO A 330 9.33 -1.69 25.80
C PRO A 330 10.49 -1.62 24.81
N TYR A 331 11.10 -0.43 24.68
CA TYR A 331 12.30 -0.24 23.85
C TYR A 331 13.41 -1.28 24.14
N GLU A 332 13.58 -1.65 25.41
CA GLU A 332 14.60 -2.60 25.85
C GLU A 332 14.41 -4.00 25.22
N ILE A 333 13.17 -4.43 24.97
CA ILE A 333 12.89 -5.68 24.26
C ILE A 333 13.37 -5.58 22.80
N LEU A 334 13.05 -4.49 22.10
CA LEU A 334 13.45 -4.31 20.70
C LEU A 334 14.97 -4.16 20.57
N ALA A 335 15.61 -3.44 21.49
CA ALA A 335 17.05 -3.27 21.56
C ALA A 335 17.80 -4.55 21.96
N ALA A 336 17.19 -5.43 22.76
CA ALA A 336 17.76 -6.74 23.06
C ALA A 336 17.60 -7.70 21.86
N ALA A 337 16.47 -7.66 21.17
CA ALA A 337 16.22 -8.46 19.97
C ALA A 337 17.19 -8.12 18.81
N SER A 338 17.63 -6.87 18.71
CA SER A 338 18.58 -6.45 17.67
C SER A 338 20.01 -7.00 17.85
N LYS A 339 20.39 -7.38 19.08
CA LYS A 339 21.76 -7.75 19.46
C LYS A 339 22.10 -9.24 19.28
N ARG A 340 21.11 -10.09 18.99
CA ARG A 340 21.21 -11.55 19.12
C ARG A 340 21.60 -12.30 17.84
N LYS A 341 22.14 -11.61 16.81
CA LYS A 341 22.59 -12.25 15.56
C LYS A 341 23.78 -13.19 15.76
N ASP A 342 24.73 -12.80 16.62
CA ASP A 342 25.94 -13.54 16.90
C ASP A 342 26.28 -13.44 18.39
N GLU A 343 25.95 -14.47 19.17
CA GLU A 343 26.40 -14.55 20.57
C GLU A 343 27.95 -14.54 20.69
N ASN A 344 28.65 -14.76 19.57
CA ASN A 344 30.11 -14.75 19.43
C ASN A 344 30.69 -13.45 18.85
N SER A 345 29.88 -12.49 18.38
CA SER A 345 30.41 -11.20 17.91
C SER A 345 30.59 -10.25 19.09
N ALA A 346 31.82 -9.81 19.33
CA ALA A 346 32.12 -8.83 20.39
C ALA A 346 31.53 -7.43 20.10
N GLU A 347 31.14 -7.15 18.86
CA GLU A 347 30.62 -5.86 18.43
C GLU A 347 29.11 -5.76 18.67
N GLN A 348 28.73 -4.84 19.57
CA GLN A 348 27.34 -4.49 19.79
C GLN A 348 26.87 -3.54 18.68
N PRO A 349 25.65 -3.71 18.12
CA PRO A 349 25.11 -2.77 17.15
C PRO A 349 25.00 -1.37 17.77
N GLU A 350 25.40 -0.36 16.98
CA GLU A 350 25.27 1.04 17.35
C GLU A 350 23.81 1.40 17.64
N GLU A 351 23.56 2.22 18.66
CA GLU A 351 22.20 2.62 19.06
C GLU A 351 21.43 3.28 17.91
N LEU A 352 22.11 4.07 17.08
CA LEU A 352 21.53 4.69 15.89
C LEU A 352 20.99 3.64 14.91
N ALA A 353 21.72 2.54 14.72
CA ALA A 353 21.31 1.47 13.81
C ALA A 353 20.06 0.74 14.35
N ILE A 354 19.97 0.54 15.66
CA ILE A 354 18.77 -0.02 16.32
C ILE A 354 17.58 0.92 16.09
N ILE A 355 17.75 2.22 16.33
CA ILE A 355 16.70 3.23 16.12
C ILE A 355 16.24 3.22 14.65
N GLN A 356 17.16 3.13 13.69
CA GLN A 356 16.83 3.04 12.27
C GLN A 356 16.03 1.78 11.92
N ALA A 357 16.39 0.63 12.48
CA ALA A 357 15.64 -0.62 12.27
C ALA A 357 14.22 -0.54 12.85
N ILE A 358 14.06 -0.03 14.07
CA ILE A 358 12.75 0.18 14.70
C ILE A 358 11.93 1.20 13.89
N THR A 359 12.55 2.28 13.45
CA THR A 359 11.91 3.29 12.59
C THR A 359 11.41 2.67 11.31
N ARG A 360 12.17 1.74 10.71
CA ARG A 360 11.75 1.05 9.50
C ARG A 360 10.50 0.19 9.70
N LEU A 361 10.40 -0.52 10.83
CA LEU A 361 9.19 -1.27 11.17
C LEU A 361 7.98 -0.35 11.38
N LYS A 362 8.20 0.84 11.96
CA LYS A 362 7.18 1.88 12.12
C LYS A 362 6.74 2.46 10.76
N GLU A 363 7.67 2.75 9.87
CA GLU A 363 7.37 3.31 8.54
C GLU A 363 6.53 2.36 7.68
N PHE A 364 6.67 1.04 7.85
CA PHE A 364 5.78 0.04 7.24
C PHE A 364 4.48 -0.21 8.02
N SER A 365 4.23 0.53 9.11
CA SER A 365 3.08 0.38 10.01
C SER A 365 2.98 -0.99 10.69
N PHE A 366 4.07 -1.74 10.82
CA PHE A 366 4.07 -3.03 11.53
C PHE A 366 4.12 -2.87 13.03
N ILE A 367 4.71 -1.78 13.49
CA ILE A 367 4.65 -1.33 14.88
C ILE A 367 4.20 0.12 14.97
N SER A 368 3.47 0.45 16.01
CA SER A 368 3.17 1.82 16.43
C SER A 368 4.03 2.19 17.63
N VAL A 369 4.14 3.49 17.92
CA VAL A 369 4.82 3.99 19.12
C VAL A 369 3.86 4.84 19.93
N ARG A 370 3.77 4.54 21.22
CA ARG A 370 3.06 5.30 22.23
C ARG A 370 4.07 5.91 23.19
N ARG A 371 3.91 7.20 23.49
CA ARG A 371 4.63 7.83 24.60
C ARG A 371 3.86 7.56 25.89
N MET A 372 4.55 7.02 26.86
CA MET A 372 4.03 6.77 28.20
C MET A 372 4.10 8.04 29.04
N GLU A 373 3.39 8.07 30.17
CA GLU A 373 3.34 9.22 31.08
C GLU A 373 4.72 9.59 31.65
N ASP A 374 5.57 8.59 31.85
CA ASP A 374 6.97 8.74 32.31
C ASP A 374 7.94 9.21 31.20
N GLY A 375 7.44 9.47 29.99
CA GLY A 375 8.23 9.86 28.82
C GLY A 375 8.89 8.70 28.07
N SER A 376 8.76 7.46 28.56
CA SER A 376 9.28 6.28 27.88
C SER A 376 8.48 5.94 26.61
N ARG A 377 9.09 5.12 25.74
CA ARG A 377 8.47 4.65 24.50
C ARG A 377 7.98 3.23 24.70
N SER A 378 6.71 3.03 24.39
CA SER A 378 6.06 1.73 24.31
C SER A 378 5.69 1.47 22.85
N TYR A 379 5.89 0.24 22.40
CA TYR A 379 5.61 -0.18 21.04
C TYR A 379 4.47 -1.19 21.02
N GLU A 380 3.67 -1.16 19.96
CA GLU A 380 2.56 -2.10 19.79
C GLU A 380 2.60 -2.65 18.36
N MET A 381 2.33 -3.93 18.20
CA MET A 381 2.19 -4.60 16.91
C MET A 381 0.72 -4.85 16.62
N HIS A 382 0.35 -4.73 15.35
CA HIS A 382 -0.99 -5.12 14.91
C HIS A 382 -1.18 -6.64 15.06
N LYS A 383 -2.20 -7.09 15.80
CA LYS A 383 -2.40 -8.52 16.14
C LYS A 383 -2.43 -9.43 14.91
N LEU A 384 -3.12 -9.03 13.83
CA LEU A 384 -3.14 -9.84 12.60
C LEU A 384 -1.80 -9.92 11.86
N VAL A 385 -0.91 -8.92 12.03
CA VAL A 385 0.46 -8.98 11.50
C VAL A 385 1.25 -10.03 12.27
N GLN A 386 1.16 -10.01 13.61
CA GLN A 386 1.77 -11.05 14.46
C GLN A 386 1.30 -12.45 14.04
N GLU A 387 -0.01 -12.63 13.88
CA GLU A 387 -0.61 -13.91 13.47
C GLU A 387 -0.13 -14.38 12.09
N ALA A 388 -0.13 -13.49 11.08
CA ALA A 388 0.35 -13.80 9.74
C ALA A 388 1.82 -14.23 9.74
N MET A 389 2.65 -13.58 10.56
CA MET A 389 4.06 -13.91 10.69
C MET A 389 4.29 -15.27 11.37
N ARG A 390 3.58 -15.57 12.46
CA ARG A 390 3.63 -16.89 13.10
C ARG A 390 3.15 -17.99 12.15
N TYR A 391 2.09 -17.75 11.39
CA TYR A 391 1.63 -18.66 10.35
C TYR A 391 2.72 -18.89 9.28
N GLY A 392 3.36 -17.82 8.79
CA GLY A 392 4.44 -17.92 7.81
C GLY A 392 5.63 -18.76 8.31
N LEU A 393 6.02 -18.60 9.57
CA LEU A 393 7.12 -19.35 10.19
C LEU A 393 6.80 -20.83 10.44
N SER A 394 5.54 -21.15 10.76
CA SER A 394 5.11 -22.53 11.01
C SER A 394 4.90 -23.35 9.72
N VAL A 395 4.44 -22.71 8.64
CA VAL A 395 4.15 -23.39 7.37
C VAL A 395 5.38 -23.51 6.47
N ARG A 396 6.34 -22.58 6.56
CA ARG A 396 7.65 -22.69 5.89
C ARG A 396 8.51 -23.76 6.58
N ARG A 397 8.16 -25.04 6.41
CA ARG A 397 9.08 -26.15 6.68
C ARG A 397 10.32 -25.99 5.78
N PRO A 398 11.53 -26.33 6.24
CA PRO A 398 12.69 -26.37 5.37
C PRO A 398 12.37 -27.33 4.23
N VAL A 399 12.41 -26.83 2.99
CA VAL A 399 12.38 -27.71 1.82
C VAL A 399 13.61 -28.59 1.96
N LYS A 400 13.41 -29.88 2.27
CA LYS A 400 14.41 -30.89 1.96
C LYS A 400 14.44 -30.95 0.44
N THR A 401 15.27 -30.12 -0.19
CA THR A 401 15.54 -30.23 -1.62
C THR A 401 16.31 -31.52 -1.84
N GLY A 402 15.59 -32.56 -2.25
CA GLY A 402 16.16 -33.54 -3.16
C GLY A 402 16.62 -32.79 -4.40
N ALA A 403 17.90 -32.95 -4.71
CA ALA A 403 18.60 -32.63 -5.95
C ALA A 403 17.87 -31.67 -6.92
N GLU A 404 18.22 -30.39 -6.86
CA GLU A 404 18.37 -29.42 -7.98
C GLU A 404 18.28 -27.99 -7.44
N SER A 405 19.31 -27.58 -6.70
CA SER A 405 19.61 -26.16 -6.42
C SER A 405 21.09 -26.06 -6.05
N ILE A 406 21.94 -26.13 -7.07
CA ILE A 406 23.35 -25.71 -6.98
C ILE A 406 23.48 -24.56 -7.97
N ALA A 407 23.28 -23.33 -7.51
CA ALA A 407 23.86 -22.10 -8.07
C ALA A 407 23.33 -20.82 -7.40
N SER A 408 23.50 -20.70 -6.09
CA SER A 408 23.64 -19.38 -5.40
C SER A 408 24.04 -19.65 -3.96
N GLY A 409 25.34 -19.71 -3.71
CA GLY A 409 25.88 -19.88 -2.37
C GLY A 409 25.72 -18.61 -1.54
N GLU A 410 24.59 -18.44 -0.87
CA GLU A 410 24.43 -17.62 0.33
C GLU A 410 23.47 -18.34 1.29
N GLY A 411 23.91 -18.53 2.54
CA GLY A 411 23.35 -19.49 3.49
C GLY A 411 21.89 -19.24 3.88
N LEU A 412 20.99 -20.12 3.46
CA LEU A 412 19.72 -20.39 4.13
C LEU A 412 20.00 -21.22 5.40
N GLY A 413 20.66 -20.63 6.39
CA GLY A 413 20.76 -21.22 7.72
C GLY A 413 19.42 -21.15 8.44
N GLU A 414 18.97 -22.28 9.01
CA GLU A 414 18.16 -22.55 10.22
C GLU A 414 17.21 -21.48 10.85
N GLU A 415 16.86 -20.38 10.20
CA GLU A 415 15.97 -19.32 10.71
C GLU A 415 14.49 -19.73 10.55
N ASN A 416 14.02 -20.61 11.43
CA ASN A 416 12.65 -21.15 11.48
C ASN A 416 11.91 -20.72 12.77
N GLU A 417 10.70 -21.23 12.98
CA GLU A 417 9.90 -20.95 14.19
C GLU A 417 10.68 -21.20 15.49
N VAL A 418 11.38 -22.34 15.59
CA VAL A 418 12.16 -22.71 16.78
C VAL A 418 13.32 -21.75 17.02
N TYR A 419 13.99 -21.30 15.96
CA TYR A 419 15.09 -20.34 16.05
C TYR A 419 14.60 -19.03 16.69
N TYR A 420 13.58 -18.40 16.12
CA TYR A 420 13.11 -17.10 16.61
C TYR A 420 12.42 -17.19 17.97
N SER A 421 11.64 -18.23 18.24
CA SER A 421 11.01 -18.41 19.55
C SER A 421 12.06 -18.62 20.65
N SER A 422 13.13 -19.38 20.37
CA SER A 422 14.22 -19.57 21.34
C SER A 422 14.96 -18.27 21.66
N ILE A 423 15.14 -17.39 20.68
CA ILE A 423 15.74 -16.06 20.88
C ILE A 423 14.79 -15.17 21.69
N ALA A 424 13.49 -15.20 21.41
CA ALA A 424 12.50 -14.44 22.18
C ALA A 424 12.54 -14.81 23.67
N VAL A 425 12.64 -16.11 24.00
CA VAL A 425 12.83 -16.57 25.39
C VAL A 425 14.11 -15.99 26.00
N ARG A 426 15.24 -16.03 25.28
CA ARG A 426 16.53 -15.48 25.76
C ARG A 426 16.49 -13.96 25.93
N VAL A 427 15.79 -13.24 25.07
CA VAL A 427 15.59 -11.78 25.15
C VAL A 427 14.84 -11.44 26.43
N VAL A 428 13.70 -12.09 26.66
CA VAL A 428 12.91 -11.86 27.87
C VAL A 428 13.69 -12.27 29.11
N ALA A 429 14.23 -13.49 29.15
CA ALA A 429 15.01 -13.98 30.29
C ALA A 429 16.21 -13.09 30.64
N GLY A 430 16.89 -12.51 29.64
CA GLY A 430 18.01 -11.58 29.85
C GLY A 430 17.60 -10.21 30.40
N LEU A 431 16.33 -9.81 30.22
CA LEU A 431 15.78 -8.56 30.75
C LEU A 431 15.12 -8.74 32.13
N PHE A 432 14.79 -9.98 32.52
CA PHE A 432 14.22 -10.30 33.81
C PHE A 432 15.28 -10.15 34.92
N PRO A 433 15.13 -9.19 35.86
CA PRO A 433 16.04 -9.10 36.99
C PRO A 433 15.77 -10.24 37.99
N VAL A 434 16.74 -10.49 38.88
CA VAL A 434 16.53 -11.39 40.03
C VAL A 434 15.35 -10.86 40.84
N SER A 435 14.35 -11.72 41.07
CA SER A 435 13.10 -11.33 41.74
C SER A 435 13.37 -10.95 43.19
N LYS A 436 13.23 -9.65 43.48
CA LYS A 436 13.31 -9.03 44.80
C LYS A 436 12.22 -7.95 44.88
N ARG A 437 11.82 -7.54 46.09
CA ARG A 437 10.79 -6.51 46.27
C ARG A 437 11.11 -5.21 45.53
N GLU A 438 12.39 -4.86 45.44
CA GLU A 438 12.92 -3.67 44.75
C GLU A 438 12.83 -3.76 43.22
N THR A 439 12.75 -4.97 42.65
CA THR A 439 12.73 -5.21 41.20
C THR A 439 11.35 -5.60 40.67
N TRP A 440 10.32 -5.66 41.53
CA TRP A 440 8.98 -6.11 41.15
C TRP A 440 8.41 -5.31 39.97
N MET A 441 8.45 -3.98 40.01
CA MET A 441 7.94 -3.17 38.90
C MET A 441 8.62 -3.50 37.55
N VAL A 442 9.91 -3.87 37.58
CA VAL A 442 10.64 -4.29 36.38
C VAL A 442 10.24 -5.70 35.96
N CYS A 443 10.02 -6.63 36.89
CA CYS A 443 9.47 -7.95 36.57
C CYS A 443 8.05 -7.86 35.97
N GLU A 444 7.20 -6.99 36.50
CA GLU A 444 5.83 -6.77 36.03
C GLU A 444 5.83 -6.25 34.58
N LYS A 445 6.73 -5.31 34.26
CA LYS A 445 6.95 -4.78 32.91
C LYS A 445 7.16 -5.87 31.85
N TYR A 446 7.80 -6.99 32.21
CA TYR A 446 8.12 -8.07 31.28
C TYR A 446 7.25 -9.33 31.45
N MET A 447 6.38 -9.38 32.48
CA MET A 447 5.60 -10.56 32.85
C MET A 447 4.68 -11.04 31.72
N THR A 448 3.92 -10.14 31.11
CA THR A 448 3.00 -10.48 30.02
C THR A 448 3.75 -11.07 28.82
N HIS A 449 4.93 -10.54 28.50
CA HIS A 449 5.76 -11.07 27.42
C HIS A 449 6.36 -12.45 27.77
N ALA A 450 6.72 -12.70 29.05
CA ALA A 450 7.20 -14.00 29.51
C ALA A 450 6.12 -15.08 29.49
N ILE A 451 4.88 -14.73 29.87
CA ILE A 451 3.74 -15.64 29.75
C ILE A 451 3.52 -15.97 28.27
N ARG A 452 3.46 -14.94 27.43
CA ARG A 452 3.16 -15.11 26.00
C ARG A 452 4.18 -15.93 25.23
N VAL A 453 5.48 -15.83 25.57
CA VAL A 453 6.51 -16.64 24.91
C VAL A 453 6.54 -18.10 25.41
N GLY A 454 5.94 -18.37 26.57
CA GLY A 454 5.80 -19.72 27.12
C GLY A 454 4.61 -20.51 26.57
N ASP A 455 3.57 -19.80 26.09
CA ASP A 455 2.37 -20.35 25.43
C ASP A 455 2.62 -20.68 23.93
#